data_AF-A0A1V3RT10-F1
#
_entry.id   AF-A0A1V3RT10-F1
#
_cell.length_a   1.000
_cell.length_b   1.000
_cell.length_c   1.000
_cell.angle_alpha   90.00
_cell.angle_beta   90.00
_cell.angle_gamma   90.00
#
_symmetry.space_group_name_H-M   'P 1'
#
loop_
_entity.id
_entity.type
_entity.pdbx_description
1 polymer ?
#
loop_
_entity_poly.entity_id
_entity_poly.type
_entity_poly.pdbx_seq_one_letter_code
_entity_poly.pdbx_strand_id
1 'polypeptide(L)'
;MIGAAFLLQACAVPQAVDMADNWKPVNTLAANPQQIPLKEETELPKFQMLPTDATLRHMLERWAKENGGTLDWQFPSDLTLVSGLESIKDNNLQRGLNTVRRNYAAQKLRIQVAPNRTMLVTKLP
;
A
#
# COMPACT_ATOMS: atom_id res chain seq x y z
N MET A 1 -1.41 -76.45 16.51
CA MET A 1 -2.27 -75.27 16.26
C MET A 1 -2.27 -74.43 17.52
N ILE A 2 -1.92 -73.15 17.42
CA ILE A 2 -2.22 -72.00 18.31
C ILE A 2 -1.06 -71.02 18.06
N GLY A 3 -1.27 -70.11 17.12
CA GLY A 3 -0.28 -69.13 16.69
C GLY A 3 -0.95 -68.07 15.84
N ALA A 4 -2.05 -67.52 16.34
CA ALA A 4 -2.90 -66.58 15.59
C ALA A 4 -3.54 -65.50 16.49
N ALA A 5 -3.05 -65.29 17.73
CA ALA A 5 -3.69 -64.36 18.67
C ALA A 5 -2.90 -63.04 18.91
N PHE A 6 -1.66 -62.92 18.41
CA PHE A 6 -0.79 -61.78 18.77
C PHE A 6 -0.80 -60.59 17.79
N LEU A 7 -1.54 -60.65 16.68
CA LEU A 7 -1.49 -59.61 15.63
C LEU A 7 -2.57 -58.51 15.73
N LEU A 8 -3.40 -58.48 16.79
CA LEU A 8 -4.56 -57.58 16.86
C LEU A 8 -4.38 -56.28 17.66
N GLN A 9 -3.19 -55.99 18.21
CA GLN A 9 -2.98 -54.79 19.04
C GLN A 9 -2.35 -53.58 18.33
N ALA A 10 -2.16 -53.63 17.00
CA ALA A 10 -1.50 -52.56 16.25
C ALA A 10 -2.42 -51.43 15.71
N CYS A 11 -3.72 -51.44 16.03
CA CYS A 11 -4.69 -50.45 15.55
C CYS A 11 -5.43 -49.74 16.69
N ALA A 12 -4.70 -49.12 17.62
CA ALA A 12 -5.31 -48.16 18.56
C ALA A 12 -5.00 -46.73 18.07
N VAL A 13 -5.96 -46.13 17.34
CA VAL A 13 -5.86 -44.71 16.97
C VAL A 13 -6.15 -43.88 18.23
N PRO A 14 -5.26 -42.94 18.63
CA PRO A 14 -5.52 -42.09 19.78
C PRO A 14 -6.83 -41.33 19.55
N GLN A 15 -7.71 -41.33 20.55
CA GLN A 15 -8.98 -40.62 20.43
C GLN A 15 -8.71 -39.13 20.25
N ALA A 16 -9.38 -38.54 19.25
CA ALA A 16 -9.34 -37.09 19.06
C ALA A 16 -9.89 -36.42 20.32
N VAL A 17 -9.24 -35.34 20.75
CA VAL A 17 -9.75 -34.52 21.85
C VAL A 17 -11.07 -33.90 21.39
N ASP A 18 -12.14 -34.19 22.11
CA ASP A 18 -13.47 -33.68 21.81
C ASP A 18 -13.58 -32.20 22.19
N MET A 19 -14.37 -31.45 21.43
CA MET A 19 -14.66 -30.05 21.75
C MET A 19 -15.75 -30.00 22.81
N ALA A 20 -15.55 -29.20 23.85
CA ALA A 20 -16.58 -29.02 24.89
C ALA A 20 -17.87 -28.45 24.28
N ASP A 21 -19.01 -29.05 24.63
CA ASP A 21 -20.34 -28.63 24.18
C ASP A 21 -20.84 -27.40 24.98
N ASN A 22 -20.06 -26.33 24.96
CA ASN A 22 -20.31 -25.11 25.71
C ASN A 22 -20.30 -23.86 24.80
N TRP A 23 -20.89 -24.01 23.61
CA TRP A 23 -20.94 -22.98 22.58
C TRP A 23 -21.35 -21.61 23.14
N LYS A 24 -20.43 -20.65 23.03
CA LYS A 24 -20.67 -19.23 23.33
C LYS A 24 -20.77 -18.44 22.02
N PRO A 25 -21.62 -17.40 21.96
CA PRO A 25 -21.67 -16.52 20.81
C PRO A 25 -20.32 -15.80 20.63
N VAL A 26 -19.70 -15.98 19.45
CA VAL A 26 -18.40 -15.38 19.12
C VAL A 26 -18.53 -13.90 18.78
N ASN A 27 -19.60 -13.54 18.06
CA ASN A 27 -19.87 -12.16 17.65
C ASN A 27 -20.66 -11.44 18.73
N THR A 28 -19.97 -10.83 19.69
CA THR A 28 -20.57 -9.99 20.73
C THR A 28 -20.08 -8.56 20.63
N LEU A 29 -20.94 -7.61 20.97
CA LEU A 29 -20.57 -6.19 21.07
C LEU A 29 -20.03 -5.91 22.47
N ALA A 30 -19.01 -5.07 22.56
CA ALA A 30 -18.49 -4.61 23.84
C ALA A 30 -19.54 -3.76 24.58
N ALA A 31 -19.61 -3.91 25.90
CA ALA A 31 -20.54 -3.16 26.74
C ALA A 31 -20.23 -1.65 26.79
N ASN A 32 -18.96 -1.27 26.54
CA ASN A 32 -18.50 0.11 26.59
C ASN A 32 -17.88 0.50 25.25
N PRO A 33 -18.13 1.73 24.76
CA PRO A 33 -17.43 2.26 23.60
C PRO A 33 -15.91 2.35 23.86
N GLN A 34 -15.11 1.81 22.94
CA GLN A 34 -13.67 2.00 22.94
C GLN A 34 -13.32 3.16 22.00
N GLN A 35 -12.64 4.17 22.52
CA GLN A 35 -12.12 5.25 21.69
C GLN A 35 -10.98 4.72 20.81
N ILE A 36 -11.13 4.87 19.50
CA ILE A 36 -10.06 4.61 18.53
C ILE A 36 -9.52 6.00 18.13
N PRO A 37 -8.27 6.35 18.48
CA PRO A 37 -7.67 7.61 18.06
C PRO A 37 -7.69 7.73 16.54
N LEU A 38 -8.05 8.91 16.04
CA LEU A 38 -7.82 9.23 14.64
C LEU A 38 -6.31 9.33 14.40
N LYS A 39 -5.85 8.84 13.25
CA LYS A 39 -4.44 8.91 12.88
C LYS A 39 -3.96 10.36 12.93
N GLU A 40 -2.81 10.57 13.56
CA GLU A 40 -2.14 11.86 13.51
C GLU A 40 -1.68 12.15 12.07
N GLU A 41 -1.53 13.43 11.74
CA GLU A 41 -1.12 13.87 10.41
C GLU A 41 0.22 13.23 9.97
N THR A 42 1.09 12.92 10.93
CA THR A 42 2.39 12.26 10.75
C THR A 42 2.29 10.81 10.28
N GLU A 43 1.15 10.15 10.54
CA GLU A 43 0.83 8.76 10.18
C GLU A 43 0.00 8.64 8.90
N LEU A 44 -0.39 9.76 8.30
CA LEU A 44 -1.07 9.75 7.00
C LEU A 44 -0.14 9.25 5.90
N PRO A 45 -0.68 8.61 4.84
CA PRO A 45 0.10 8.23 3.67
C PRO A 45 0.89 9.42 3.11
N LYS A 46 2.19 9.19 2.90
CA LYS A 46 3.10 10.21 2.38
C LYS A 46 3.38 9.95 0.91
N PHE A 47 3.33 11.00 0.11
CA PHE A 47 3.95 11.01 -1.20
C PHE A 47 5.45 10.84 -1.00
N GLN A 48 5.96 9.73 -1.53
CA GLN A 48 7.37 9.34 -1.51
C GLN A 48 7.64 8.39 -2.66
N MET A 49 8.92 8.24 -3.02
CA MET A 49 9.37 7.21 -3.93
C MET A 49 9.27 5.84 -3.25
N LEU A 50 8.75 4.84 -3.98
CA LEU A 50 8.68 3.45 -3.53
C LEU A 50 9.58 2.58 -4.41
N PRO A 51 10.13 1.46 -3.90
CA PRO A 51 10.92 0.52 -4.70
C PRO A 51 10.14 -0.07 -5.90
N THR A 52 8.81 -0.03 -5.85
CA THR A 52 7.93 -0.48 -6.93
C THR A 52 7.77 0.55 -8.06
N ASP A 53 8.22 1.78 -7.87
CA ASP A 53 8.17 2.81 -8.91
C ASP A 53 9.32 2.59 -9.89
N ALA A 54 9.02 2.06 -11.08
CA ALA A 54 10.04 1.81 -12.08
C ALA A 54 10.61 3.09 -12.72
N THR A 55 9.78 4.13 -12.84
CA THR A 55 10.11 5.40 -13.52
C THR A 55 9.36 6.57 -12.87
N LEU A 56 9.70 7.80 -13.29
CA LEU A 56 8.98 9.00 -12.89
C LEU A 56 7.51 8.95 -13.28
N ARG A 57 7.16 8.48 -14.49
CA ARG A 57 5.76 8.33 -14.89
C ARG A 57 5.02 7.38 -13.96
N HIS A 58 5.60 6.23 -13.64
CA HIS A 58 4.96 5.25 -12.74
C HIS A 58 4.75 5.83 -11.33
N MET A 59 5.75 6.52 -10.78
CA MET A 59 5.63 7.20 -9.49
C MET A 59 4.51 8.25 -9.51
N LEU A 60 4.48 9.12 -10.52
CA LEU A 60 3.48 10.18 -10.63
C LEU A 60 2.07 9.64 -10.93
N GLU A 61 1.95 8.51 -11.63
CA GLU A 61 0.68 7.83 -11.84
C GLU A 61 0.10 7.32 -10.53
N ARG A 62 0.94 6.69 -9.71
CA ARG A 62 0.57 6.25 -8.36
C ARG A 62 0.20 7.44 -7.48
N TRP A 63 1.00 8.51 -7.45
CA TRP A 63 0.67 9.70 -6.66
C TRP A 63 -0.63 10.37 -7.11
N ALA A 64 -0.91 10.39 -8.41
CA ALA A 64 -2.18 10.90 -8.93
C ALA A 64 -3.36 10.05 -8.40
N LYS A 65 -3.24 8.72 -8.43
CA LYS A 65 -4.24 7.79 -7.89
C LYS A 65 -4.43 7.94 -6.38
N GLU A 66 -3.33 8.06 -5.62
CA GLU A 66 -3.36 8.29 -4.16
C GLU A 66 -4.04 9.61 -3.80
N ASN A 67 -3.92 10.64 -4.65
CA ASN A 67 -4.63 11.91 -4.51
C ASN A 67 -6.08 11.86 -5.05
N GLY A 68 -6.55 10.69 -5.50
CA GLY A 68 -7.91 10.48 -6.04
C GLY A 68 -8.13 11.09 -7.42
N GLY A 69 -7.08 11.18 -8.24
CA GLY A 69 -7.12 11.70 -9.61
C GLY A 69 -6.50 10.74 -10.63
N THR A 70 -6.14 11.29 -11.79
CA THR A 70 -5.52 10.56 -12.91
C THR A 70 -4.27 11.28 -13.40
N LEU A 71 -3.37 10.55 -14.05
CA LEU A 71 -2.21 11.13 -14.72
C LEU A 71 -2.51 11.30 -16.22
N ASP A 72 -2.30 12.51 -16.72
CA ASP A 72 -2.26 12.83 -18.14
C ASP A 72 -0.80 13.10 -18.53
N TRP A 73 -0.15 12.06 -19.08
CA TRP A 73 1.26 12.09 -19.44
C TRP A 73 1.44 12.49 -20.91
N GLN A 74 1.85 13.73 -21.14
CA GLN A 74 2.13 14.29 -22.47
C GLN A 74 3.61 14.66 -22.65
N PHE A 75 4.49 14.19 -21.76
CA PHE A 75 5.93 14.31 -21.92
C PHE A 75 6.42 13.27 -22.97
N PRO A 76 7.33 13.64 -23.89
CA PRO A 76 7.66 12.80 -25.05
C PRO A 76 8.36 11.47 -24.74
N SER A 77 8.89 11.31 -23.53
CA SER A 77 9.54 10.08 -23.06
C SER A 77 9.18 9.82 -21.60
N ASP A 78 9.51 8.65 -21.08
CA ASP A 78 9.58 8.46 -19.63
C ASP A 78 10.93 8.96 -19.10
N LEU A 79 11.05 9.11 -17.77
CA LEU A 79 12.27 9.56 -17.09
C LEU A 79 12.58 8.63 -15.93
N THR A 80 13.85 8.30 -15.71
CA THR A 80 14.29 7.53 -14.54
C THR A 80 14.14 8.33 -13.26
N LEU A 81 14.00 7.64 -12.13
CA LEU A 81 14.03 8.26 -10.81
C LEU A 81 15.46 8.69 -10.45
N VAL A 82 15.58 9.77 -9.64
CA VAL A 82 16.88 10.33 -9.22
C VAL A 82 16.93 10.47 -7.70
N SER A 83 18.14 10.40 -7.13
CA SER A 83 18.36 10.40 -5.67
C SER A 83 17.80 11.64 -4.97
N GLY A 84 17.73 12.78 -5.66
CA GLY A 84 17.12 14.00 -5.10
C GLY A 84 15.63 13.88 -4.74
N LEU A 85 14.97 12.79 -5.14
CA LEU A 85 13.58 12.48 -4.74
C LEU A 85 13.47 11.76 -3.40
N GLU A 86 14.55 11.18 -2.85
CA GLU A 86 14.54 10.40 -1.60
C GLU A 86 14.13 11.23 -0.37
N SER A 87 14.34 12.55 -0.44
CA SER A 87 13.95 13.50 0.59
C SER A 87 12.43 13.72 0.70
N ILE A 88 11.65 13.28 -0.30
CA ILE A 88 10.22 13.50 -0.35
C ILE A 88 9.52 12.49 0.56
N LYS A 89 9.04 12.97 1.70
CA LYS A 89 8.22 12.22 2.67
C LYS A 89 7.13 13.14 3.21
N ASP A 90 6.15 13.45 2.38
CA ASP A 90 5.21 14.54 2.64
C ASP A 90 3.76 14.12 2.32
N ASN A 91 2.81 14.49 3.17
CA ASN A 91 1.38 14.24 2.94
C ASN A 91 0.73 15.27 1.99
N ASN A 92 1.47 16.32 1.59
CA ASN A 92 1.03 17.35 0.67
C ASN A 92 1.64 17.12 -0.72
N LEU A 93 0.77 16.79 -1.67
CA LEU A 93 1.15 16.52 -3.06
C LEU A 93 1.93 17.70 -3.67
N GLN A 94 1.49 18.95 -3.45
CA GLN A 94 2.14 20.11 -4.07
C GLN A 94 3.57 20.32 -3.56
N ARG A 95 3.82 20.08 -2.26
CA ARG A 95 5.18 20.12 -1.70
C ARG A 95 6.07 19.05 -2.34
N GLY A 96 5.57 17.83 -2.48
CA GLY A 96 6.27 16.76 -3.19
C GLY A 96 6.57 17.10 -4.66
N LEU A 97 5.57 17.57 -5.40
CA LEU A 97 5.70 17.97 -6.81
C LEU A 97 6.68 19.14 -7.01
N ASN A 98 6.81 20.05 -6.04
CA ASN A 98 7.83 21.11 -6.10
C ASN A 98 9.25 20.53 -6.09
N THR A 99 9.50 19.50 -5.29
CA THR A 99 10.79 18.79 -5.29
C THR A 99 11.02 18.04 -6.59
N VAL A 100 9.99 17.41 -7.17
CA VAL A 100 10.07 16.78 -8.50
C VAL A 100 10.44 17.82 -9.55
N ARG A 101 9.70 18.94 -9.64
CA ARG A 101 9.97 20.02 -10.62
C ARG A 101 11.41 20.55 -10.53
N ARG A 102 11.96 20.71 -9.31
CA ARG A 102 13.35 21.14 -9.12
C ARG A 102 14.37 20.12 -9.65
N ASN A 103 14.17 18.83 -9.35
CA ASN A 103 15.09 17.77 -9.79
C ASN A 103 15.06 17.53 -11.31
N TYR A 104 13.92 17.78 -11.95
CA TYR A 104 13.76 17.61 -13.40
C TYR A 104 13.72 18.93 -14.19
N ALA A 105 14.24 20.02 -13.61
CA ALA A 105 14.22 21.33 -14.25
C ALA A 105 15.01 21.35 -15.58
N ALA A 106 16.14 20.64 -15.65
CA ALA A 106 16.95 20.52 -16.85
C ALA A 106 16.21 19.83 -18.01
N GLN A 107 15.28 18.92 -17.69
CA GLN A 107 14.43 18.23 -18.66
C GLN A 107 13.23 19.08 -19.08
N LYS A 108 13.11 20.32 -18.57
CA LYS A 108 11.97 21.20 -18.83
C LYS A 108 10.64 20.57 -18.44
N LEU A 109 10.63 19.76 -17.37
CA LEU A 109 9.42 19.07 -16.91
C LEU A 109 8.42 20.08 -16.31
N ARG A 110 7.22 20.13 -16.87
CA ARG A 110 6.09 20.89 -16.31
C ARG A 110 5.08 19.91 -15.74
N ILE A 111 4.65 20.17 -14.51
CA ILE A 111 3.59 19.39 -13.84
C ILE A 111 2.52 20.36 -13.34
N GLN A 112 1.27 20.11 -13.71
CA GLN A 112 0.11 20.88 -13.27
C GLN A 112 -0.95 19.93 -12.70
N VAL A 113 -1.65 20.35 -11.65
CA VAL A 113 -2.78 19.59 -11.09
C VAL A 113 -4.02 20.44 -11.29
N ALA A 114 -4.97 19.93 -12.08
CA ALA A 114 -6.22 20.61 -12.37
C ALA A 114 -7.23 20.45 -11.20
N PRO A 115 -8.29 21.26 -11.14
CA PRO A 115 -9.31 21.17 -10.08
C PRO A 115 -10.00 19.80 -10.01
N ASN A 116 -10.14 19.11 -11.15
CA ASN A 116 -10.66 17.74 -11.24
C ASN A 116 -9.62 16.67 -10.82
N ARG A 117 -8.48 17.09 -10.25
CA ARG A 117 -7.36 16.25 -9.79
C ARG A 117 -6.59 15.52 -10.90
N THR A 118 -6.81 15.86 -12.16
CA THR A 118 -5.94 15.40 -13.25
C THR A 118 -4.57 16.06 -13.13
N MET A 119 -3.52 15.23 -13.10
CA MET A 119 -2.13 15.65 -13.12
C MET A 119 -1.64 15.67 -14.56
N LEU A 120 -1.54 16.86 -15.16
CA LEU A 120 -0.97 17.06 -16.49
C LEU A 120 0.55 17.19 -16.41
N VAL A 121 1.26 16.34 -17.14
CA VAL A 121 2.72 16.40 -17.28
C VAL A 121 3.08 16.70 -18.73
N THR A 122 3.77 17.82 -18.96
CA THR A 122 4.18 18.29 -20.29
C THR A 122 5.63 18.74 -20.28
N LYS A 123 6.21 18.90 -21.47
CA LYS A 123 7.51 19.57 -21.64
C LYS A 123 7.28 21.07 -21.81
N LEU A 124 8.04 21.92 -21.11
CA LEU A 124 8.03 23.35 -21.40
C LEU A 124 8.58 23.59 -22.82
N PRO A 125 8.07 24.62 -23.52
CA PRO A 125 8.66 25.06 -24.77
C PRO A 125 10.17 25.39 -24.63
#